data_AF-A0A484DK31-F1
#
_entry.id   AF-A0A484DK31-F1
#
_cell.length_a   1.000
_cell.length_b   1.000
_cell.length_c   1.000
_cell.angle_alpha   90.00
_cell.angle_beta   90.00
_cell.angle_gamma   90.00
#
_symmetry.space_group_name_H-M   'P 1'
#
loop_
_entity.id
_entity.type
_entity.pdbx_description
1 polymer ?
#
loop_
_entity_poly.entity_id
_entity_poly.type
_entity_poly.pdbx_seq_one_letter_code
_entity_poly.pdbx_strand_id
1 'polypeptide(L)'
;MTLLPSLPPSLTDARACILCSYQDWSNDAHDACVPKIIEFLAFGEPLGITLIIISAFGALVTIAVGVVFVAHIGTPLVKANDPLLSFSLLFSLVVTFLCSIVFLGEPQHWSCMTSQVALALGFALCLSSIMGKAAVLMMRARALKKARAMAKAAAKAAKAAAEAAANSGSPDVLVTNILNNNNANACADPEVDSLTCAHQRAIAAVATIIQAVACTVWLVILPPFPIQNTSAQNIKIILECDQGSVVFICCIFAYDILLALLAFIFAFIARKLEDHFSEAKSVTFGMLVFFIVWISFVPAYLSTRGKFMVAVQIFAILASSFGLLTCIFLPKCYVLLVKPERNTEEMMRPRAKPRDGTSTGTSASFATAATIASTAIDD
;
A
#
# COMPACT_ATOMS: atom_id res chain seq x y z
N MET A 1 1.92 30.36 -35.94
CA MET A 1 2.56 31.68 -36.06
C MET A 1 1.78 32.41 -37.13
N THR A 2 0.82 33.23 -36.72
CA THR A 2 -0.20 33.82 -37.60
C THR A 2 -0.19 35.33 -37.41
N LEU A 3 -0.50 36.02 -38.49
CA LEU A 3 -0.03 37.35 -38.87
C LEU A 3 -1.26 38.25 -39.09
N LEU A 4 -1.31 39.46 -38.51
CA LEU A 4 -2.52 40.30 -38.39
C LEU A 4 -2.42 41.62 -39.21
N PRO A 5 -3.31 41.96 -40.18
CA PRO A 5 -3.11 43.07 -41.11
C PRO A 5 -3.25 44.48 -40.49
N SER A 6 -2.43 45.43 -40.96
CA SER A 6 -2.32 46.82 -40.47
C SER A 6 -3.28 47.83 -41.14
N LEU A 7 -3.70 48.89 -40.42
CA LEU A 7 -4.16 50.18 -41.03
C LEU A 7 -4.17 51.37 -40.00
N PRO A 8 -3.98 52.67 -40.39
CA PRO A 8 -2.85 53.34 -41.08
C PRO A 8 -2.42 54.70 -40.41
N PRO A 9 -1.46 55.51 -40.95
CA PRO A 9 -1.77 56.45 -42.04
C PRO A 9 -0.73 56.48 -43.19
N SER A 10 -1.21 56.74 -44.41
CA SER A 10 -0.46 57.02 -45.66
C SER A 10 0.52 55.96 -46.20
N LEU A 11 0.03 55.22 -47.20
CA LEU A 11 0.74 54.67 -48.37
C LEU A 11 2.09 53.96 -48.13
N THR A 12 2.07 52.73 -47.59
CA THR A 12 2.63 51.53 -48.26
C THR A 12 2.31 50.26 -47.46
N ASP A 13 1.58 49.37 -48.14
CA ASP A 13 1.31 47.96 -47.86
C ASP A 13 0.24 47.57 -46.81
N ALA A 14 -1.01 47.45 -47.29
CA ALA A 14 -2.13 46.80 -46.59
C ALA A 14 -1.97 45.27 -46.42
N ARG A 15 -0.76 44.74 -46.65
CA ARG A 15 -0.38 43.32 -46.48
C ARG A 15 0.62 43.13 -45.33
N ALA A 16 0.94 44.18 -44.58
CA ALA A 16 1.82 44.07 -43.44
C ALA A 16 1.06 43.47 -42.27
N CYS A 17 1.48 42.26 -41.89
CA CYS A 17 0.94 41.60 -40.73
C CYS A 17 1.83 41.80 -39.50
N ILE A 18 1.24 42.19 -38.37
CA ILE A 18 1.94 42.27 -37.08
C ILE A 18 1.85 40.94 -36.34
N LEU A 19 2.90 40.60 -35.61
CA LEU A 19 2.92 39.45 -34.72
C LEU A 19 2.38 39.88 -33.34
N CYS A 20 1.36 39.20 -32.82
CA CYS A 20 0.88 39.42 -31.46
C CYS A 20 1.99 39.11 -30.43
N SER A 21 1.92 39.76 -29.28
CA SER A 21 2.83 39.49 -28.15
C SER A 21 2.76 38.02 -27.72
N TYR A 22 3.78 37.52 -27.03
CA TYR A 22 3.82 36.13 -26.57
C TYR A 22 2.60 35.74 -25.72
N GLN A 23 2.00 36.70 -25.02
CA GLN A 23 0.82 36.51 -24.16
C GLN A 23 -0.53 36.58 -24.91
N ASP A 24 -0.52 37.03 -26.18
CA ASP A 24 -1.72 37.31 -26.96
C ASP A 24 -1.81 36.43 -28.21
N TRP A 25 -3.03 36.26 -28.72
CA TRP A 25 -3.38 35.49 -29.89
C TRP A 25 -4.28 36.31 -30.82
N SER A 26 -4.16 36.11 -32.13
CA SER A 26 -5.05 36.77 -33.09
C SER A 26 -6.46 36.20 -32.99
N ASN A 27 -7.48 37.04 -32.84
CA ASN A 27 -8.88 36.60 -32.86
C ASN A 27 -9.28 36.02 -34.23
N ASP A 28 -10.44 35.35 -34.32
CA ASP A 28 -10.90 34.68 -35.54
C ASP A 28 -11.08 35.63 -36.74
N ALA A 29 -11.35 36.92 -36.49
CA ALA A 29 -11.46 37.97 -37.50
C ALA A 29 -10.10 38.51 -37.95
N HIS A 30 -9.01 38.09 -37.32
CA HIS A 30 -7.64 38.56 -37.53
C HIS A 30 -7.50 40.09 -37.49
N ASP A 31 -8.24 40.78 -36.63
CA ASP A 31 -8.25 42.25 -36.50
C ASP A 31 -7.85 42.74 -35.09
N ALA A 32 -7.75 41.83 -34.10
CA ALA A 32 -7.28 42.13 -32.76
C ALA A 32 -6.42 41.01 -32.15
N CYS A 33 -5.45 41.40 -31.31
CA CYS A 33 -4.74 40.48 -30.42
C CYS A 33 -5.52 40.36 -29.11
N VAL A 34 -6.04 39.16 -28.83
CA VAL A 34 -6.76 38.81 -27.60
C VAL A 34 -5.84 37.96 -26.69
N PRO A 35 -5.92 38.12 -25.36
CA PRO A 35 -5.09 37.32 -24.46
C PRO A 35 -5.36 35.82 -24.64
N LYS A 36 -4.31 35.00 -24.63
CA LYS A 36 -4.45 33.53 -24.71
C LYS A 36 -5.16 32.97 -23.49
N ILE A 37 -5.96 31.93 -23.69
CA ILE A 37 -6.70 31.25 -22.61
C ILE A 37 -5.72 30.41 -21.78
N ILE A 38 -5.75 30.56 -20.45
CA ILE A 38 -4.94 29.76 -19.52
C ILE A 38 -5.65 28.43 -19.24
N GLU A 39 -5.04 27.29 -19.57
CA GLU A 39 -5.59 25.96 -19.24
C GLU A 39 -4.93 25.37 -17.99
N PHE A 40 -5.72 25.19 -16.95
CA PHE A 40 -5.38 24.44 -15.73
C PHE A 40 -6.57 23.57 -15.30
N LEU A 41 -6.33 22.60 -14.43
CA LEU A 41 -7.41 21.78 -13.87
C LEU A 41 -8.15 22.58 -12.79
N ALA A 42 -9.12 23.37 -13.22
CA ALA A 42 -9.83 24.29 -12.34
C ALA A 42 -10.76 23.54 -11.38
N PHE A 43 -10.88 24.05 -10.15
CA PHE A 43 -11.80 23.54 -9.13
C PHE A 43 -13.27 23.51 -9.59
N GLY A 44 -13.65 24.40 -10.51
CA GLY A 44 -15.02 24.52 -11.02
C GLY A 44 -15.33 23.65 -12.24
N GLU A 45 -14.35 22.99 -12.87
CA GLU A 45 -14.62 22.07 -13.98
C GLU A 45 -15.20 20.74 -13.44
N PRO A 46 -16.15 20.08 -14.14
CA PRO A 46 -16.76 18.83 -13.66
C PRO A 46 -15.75 17.73 -13.29
N LEU A 47 -14.65 17.64 -14.05
CA LEU A 47 -13.55 16.71 -13.77
C LEU A 47 -12.87 17.05 -12.44
N GLY A 48 -12.54 18.33 -12.21
CA GLY A 48 -11.93 18.79 -10.97
C GLY A 48 -12.81 18.53 -9.74
N ILE A 49 -14.10 18.88 -9.84
CA ILE A 49 -15.09 18.62 -8.77
C ILE A 49 -15.15 17.12 -8.44
N THR A 50 -15.20 16.26 -9.47
CA THR A 50 -15.25 14.80 -9.29
C THR A 50 -14.02 14.28 -8.55
N LEU A 51 -12.81 14.74 -8.92
CA LEU A 51 -11.57 14.32 -8.27
C LEU A 51 -11.51 14.76 -6.79
N ILE A 52 -11.98 15.96 -6.48
CA ILE A 52 -12.06 16.47 -5.10
C ILE A 52 -12.99 15.60 -4.26
N ILE A 53 -14.18 15.28 -4.79
CA ILE A 53 -15.15 14.43 -4.08
C ILE A 53 -14.57 13.05 -3.82
N ILE A 54 -13.96 12.43 -4.83
CA ILE A 54 -13.35 11.09 -4.70
C ILE A 54 -12.20 11.11 -3.69
N SER A 55 -11.33 12.12 -3.75
CA SER A 55 -10.22 12.29 -2.80
C SER A 55 -10.73 12.48 -1.37
N ALA A 56 -11.68 13.39 -1.16
CA ALA A 56 -12.27 13.66 0.15
C ALA A 56 -12.95 12.41 0.73
N PHE A 57 -13.70 11.68 -0.11
CA PHE A 57 -14.29 10.41 0.28
C PHE A 57 -13.22 9.37 0.69
N GLY A 58 -12.15 9.22 -0.08
CA GLY A 58 -11.03 8.34 0.24
C GLY A 58 -10.36 8.68 1.56
N ALA A 59 -10.11 9.98 1.82
CA ALA A 59 -9.56 10.46 3.08
C ALA A 59 -10.50 10.15 4.26
N LEU A 60 -11.80 10.44 4.12
CA LEU A 60 -12.80 10.18 5.16
C LEU A 60 -12.92 8.69 5.49
N VAL A 61 -12.96 7.81 4.48
CA VAL A 61 -12.97 6.36 4.69
C VAL A 61 -11.70 5.91 5.40
N THR A 62 -10.53 6.42 5.01
CA THR A 62 -9.26 6.07 5.65
C THR A 62 -9.21 6.51 7.11
N ILE A 63 -9.70 7.72 7.42
CA ILE A 63 -9.83 8.21 8.79
C ILE A 63 -10.79 7.33 9.60
N ALA A 64 -11.95 6.98 9.03
CA ALA A 64 -12.91 6.10 9.69
C ALA A 64 -12.30 4.72 10.02
N VAL A 65 -11.55 4.13 9.09
CA VAL A 65 -10.77 2.90 9.34
C VAL A 65 -9.77 3.10 10.47
N GLY A 66 -9.05 4.23 10.49
CA GLY A 66 -8.15 4.58 11.59
C GLY A 66 -8.86 4.66 12.94
N VAL A 67 -10.01 5.31 13.02
CA VAL A 67 -10.82 5.42 14.24
C VAL A 67 -11.27 4.04 14.72
N VAL A 68 -11.71 3.16 13.83
CA VAL A 68 -12.07 1.77 14.18
C VAL A 68 -10.87 1.03 14.78
N PHE A 69 -9.69 1.17 14.19
CA PHE A 69 -8.46 0.53 14.71
C PHE A 69 -8.03 1.08 16.07
N VAL A 70 -8.20 2.40 16.30
CA VAL A 70 -7.94 3.02 17.61
C VAL A 70 -8.94 2.54 18.66
N ALA A 71 -10.23 2.51 18.33
CA ALA A 71 -11.28 2.04 19.24
C ALA A 71 -11.09 0.57 19.67
N HIS A 72 -10.55 -0.26 18.76
CA HIS A 72 -10.28 -1.68 19.00
C HIS A 72 -8.80 -2.00 19.23
N ILE A 73 -7.99 -1.05 19.69
CA ILE A 73 -6.54 -1.25 19.89
C ILE A 73 -6.20 -2.37 20.88
N GLY A 74 -7.11 -2.61 21.85
CA GLY A 74 -6.98 -3.69 22.83
C GLY A 74 -7.26 -5.09 22.30
N THR A 75 -7.73 -5.23 21.05
CA THR A 75 -8.03 -6.54 20.48
C THR A 75 -6.76 -7.27 20.01
N PRO A 76 -6.73 -8.62 20.09
CA PRO A 76 -5.54 -9.38 19.72
C PRO A 76 -5.19 -9.21 18.24
N LEU A 77 -6.15 -8.91 17.35
CA LEU A 77 -5.89 -8.66 15.93
C LEU A 77 -5.00 -7.43 15.72
N VAL A 78 -5.34 -6.30 16.36
CA VAL A 78 -4.59 -5.05 16.22
C VAL A 78 -3.25 -5.14 16.94
N LYS A 79 -3.19 -5.84 18.09
CA LYS A 79 -1.94 -6.05 18.82
C LYS A 79 -0.98 -6.99 18.08
N ALA A 80 -1.50 -8.03 17.43
CA ALA A 80 -0.70 -8.95 16.63
C ALA A 80 -0.16 -8.27 15.36
N ASN A 81 -0.96 -7.42 14.71
CA ASN A 81 -0.53 -6.68 13.53
C ASN A 81 0.02 -5.30 13.93
N ASP A 82 1.35 -5.21 14.05
CA ASP A 82 2.12 -4.02 14.45
C ASP A 82 1.34 -2.69 14.29
N PRO A 83 0.83 -2.11 15.40
CA PRO A 83 -0.07 -0.97 15.32
C PRO A 83 0.65 0.24 14.73
N LEU A 84 1.93 0.46 15.06
CA LEU A 84 2.70 1.61 14.59
C LEU A 84 2.81 1.63 13.05
N LEU A 85 3.22 0.51 12.44
CA LEU A 85 3.32 0.42 10.97
C LEU A 85 1.93 0.51 10.31
N SER A 86 0.88 0.03 10.98
CA SER A 86 -0.51 0.11 10.49
C SER A 86 -1.02 1.55 10.48
N PHE A 87 -0.82 2.28 11.57
CA PHE A 87 -1.22 3.68 11.69
C PHE A 87 -0.37 4.58 10.79
N SER A 88 0.94 4.29 10.65
CA SER A 88 1.81 4.98 9.69
C SER A 88 1.30 4.86 8.25
N LEU A 89 0.90 3.65 7.84
CA LEU A 89 0.33 3.41 6.51
C LEU A 89 -1.00 4.17 6.32
N LEU A 90 -1.91 4.13 7.31
CA LEU A 90 -3.18 4.88 7.24
C LEU A 90 -2.97 6.38 7.19
N PHE A 91 -2.07 6.93 8.01
CA PHE A 91 -1.69 8.34 7.98
C PHE A 91 -1.16 8.73 6.60
N SER A 92 -0.25 7.94 6.07
CA SER A 92 0.30 8.13 4.72
C SER A 92 -0.78 8.14 3.65
N LEU A 93 -1.75 7.22 3.69
CA LEU A 93 -2.86 7.19 2.74
C LEU A 93 -3.74 8.44 2.84
N VAL A 94 -4.03 8.93 4.05
CA VAL A 94 -4.76 10.20 4.22
C VAL A 94 -3.99 11.35 3.56
N VAL A 95 -2.69 11.46 3.83
CA VAL A 95 -1.83 12.48 3.21
C VAL A 95 -1.85 12.36 1.68
N THR A 96 -1.78 11.15 1.12
CA THR A 96 -1.82 10.90 -0.33
C THR A 96 -3.18 11.26 -0.94
N PHE A 97 -4.29 10.98 -0.26
CA PHE A 97 -5.60 11.45 -0.72
C PHE A 97 -5.66 12.97 -0.72
N LEU A 98 -5.29 13.63 0.38
CA LEU A 98 -5.31 15.08 0.49
C LEU A 98 -4.34 15.77 -0.48
N CYS A 99 -3.17 15.18 -0.74
CA CYS A 99 -2.20 15.76 -1.68
C CYS A 99 -2.78 15.83 -3.09
N SER A 100 -3.66 14.90 -3.48
CA SER A 100 -4.37 14.92 -4.76
C SER A 100 -5.21 16.18 -4.95
N ILE A 101 -5.69 16.80 -3.87
CA ILE A 101 -6.41 18.10 -3.89
C ILE A 101 -5.45 19.26 -4.18
N VAL A 102 -4.22 19.20 -3.64
CA VAL A 102 -3.20 20.24 -3.82
C VAL A 102 -2.72 20.31 -5.28
N PHE A 103 -2.82 19.20 -6.03
CA PHE A 103 -2.57 19.16 -7.48
C PHE A 103 -3.65 19.90 -8.31
N LEU A 104 -4.82 20.21 -7.74
CA LEU A 104 -5.87 20.99 -8.42
C LEU A 104 -5.67 22.50 -8.17
N GLY A 105 -6.02 23.29 -9.18
CA GLY A 105 -5.96 24.75 -9.09
C GLY A 105 -4.79 25.39 -9.82
N GLU A 106 -4.62 26.69 -9.60
CA GLU A 106 -3.58 27.49 -10.24
C GLU A 106 -2.20 27.15 -9.62
N PRO A 107 -1.21 26.72 -10.42
CA PRO A 107 0.13 26.40 -9.93
C PRO A 107 0.83 27.65 -9.40
N GLN A 108 0.80 27.81 -8.08
CA GLN A 108 1.60 28.78 -7.33
C GLN A 108 2.96 28.19 -6.95
N HIS A 109 3.96 29.03 -6.64
CA HIS A 109 5.29 28.57 -6.20
C HIS A 109 5.23 27.53 -5.06
N TRP A 110 4.44 27.80 -4.03
CA TRP A 110 4.29 26.89 -2.90
C TRP A 110 3.57 25.59 -3.30
N SER A 111 2.64 25.63 -4.25
CA SER A 111 1.89 24.45 -4.69
C SER A 111 2.79 23.52 -5.53
N CYS A 112 3.63 24.09 -6.41
CA CYS A 112 4.59 23.32 -7.21
C CYS A 112 5.60 22.56 -6.34
N MET A 113 6.18 23.22 -5.32
CA MET A 113 7.11 22.59 -4.39
C MET A 113 6.43 21.53 -3.53
N THR A 114 5.26 21.86 -2.98
CA THR A 114 4.55 20.97 -2.04
C THR A 114 4.00 19.74 -2.75
N SER A 115 3.45 19.86 -3.95
CA SER A 115 2.75 18.77 -4.63
C SER A 115 3.69 17.62 -4.98
N GLN A 116 4.88 17.92 -5.53
CA GLN A 116 5.83 16.89 -5.95
C GLN A 116 6.48 16.19 -4.76
N VAL A 117 6.82 16.96 -3.72
CA VAL A 117 7.43 16.39 -2.50
C VAL A 117 6.42 15.63 -1.67
N ALA A 118 5.20 16.13 -1.50
CA ALA A 118 4.14 15.41 -0.79
C ALA A 118 3.82 14.07 -1.48
N LEU A 119 3.86 14.04 -2.82
CA LEU A 119 3.65 12.82 -3.58
C LEU A 119 4.77 11.79 -3.32
N ALA A 120 6.03 12.21 -3.50
CA ALA A 120 7.19 11.34 -3.31
C ALA A 120 7.29 10.83 -1.87
N LEU A 121 7.11 11.69 -0.88
CA LEU A 121 7.15 11.31 0.53
C LEU A 121 5.94 10.47 0.94
N GLY A 122 4.75 10.77 0.41
CA GLY A 122 3.54 10.00 0.64
C GLY A 122 3.67 8.55 0.16
N PHE A 123 4.17 8.33 -1.07
CA PHE A 123 4.39 6.98 -1.55
C PHE A 123 5.55 6.28 -0.84
N ALA A 124 6.66 6.97 -0.57
CA ALA A 124 7.77 6.37 0.15
C ALA A 124 7.37 5.93 1.57
N LEU A 125 6.61 6.74 2.29
CA LEU A 125 6.08 6.38 3.62
C LEU A 125 5.11 5.19 3.54
N CYS A 126 4.25 5.16 2.53
CA CYS A 126 3.33 4.05 2.30
C CYS A 126 4.08 2.75 2.00
N LEU A 127 4.99 2.77 1.03
CA LEU A 127 5.72 1.60 0.55
C LEU A 127 6.72 1.07 1.58
N SER A 128 7.41 1.95 2.31
CA SER A 128 8.27 1.56 3.43
C SER A 128 7.48 0.90 4.57
N SER A 129 6.29 1.43 4.90
CA SER A 129 5.40 0.85 5.90
C SER A 129 4.89 -0.53 5.47
N ILE A 130 4.53 -0.69 4.18
CA ILE A 130 4.13 -1.99 3.62
C ILE A 130 5.31 -2.96 3.61
N MET A 131 6.51 -2.51 3.22
CA MET A 131 7.73 -3.31 3.24
C MET A 131 8.01 -3.84 4.64
N GLY A 132 7.99 -2.98 5.66
CA GLY A 132 8.17 -3.37 7.06
C GLY A 132 7.12 -4.40 7.51
N LYS A 133 5.85 -4.18 7.18
CA LYS A 133 4.77 -5.16 7.43
C LYS A 133 5.02 -6.50 6.75
N ALA A 134 5.33 -6.48 5.46
CA ALA A 134 5.57 -7.68 4.66
C ALA A 134 6.77 -8.49 5.18
N ALA A 135 7.81 -7.80 5.65
CA ALA A 135 8.98 -8.43 6.22
C ALA A 135 8.71 -9.05 7.60
N VAL A 136 7.94 -8.39 8.48
CA VAL A 136 7.47 -8.99 9.74
C VAL A 136 6.62 -10.24 9.48
N LEU A 137 5.70 -10.18 8.52
CA LEU A 137 4.89 -11.33 8.10
C LEU A 137 5.76 -12.48 7.59
N MET A 138 6.77 -12.19 6.77
CA MET A 138 7.69 -13.19 6.24
C MET A 138 8.49 -13.88 7.36
N MET A 139 8.96 -13.14 8.36
CA MET A 139 9.71 -13.70 9.49
C MET A 139 8.82 -14.63 10.32
N ARG A 140 7.59 -14.20 10.63
CA ARG A 140 6.60 -15.05 11.31
C ARG A 140 6.29 -16.32 10.52
N ALA A 141 6.08 -16.20 9.22
CA ALA A 141 5.84 -17.36 8.35
C ALA A 141 7.03 -18.34 8.33
N ARG A 142 8.27 -17.82 8.36
CA ARG A 142 9.49 -18.64 8.48
C ARG A 142 9.58 -19.35 9.83
N ALA A 143 9.31 -18.65 10.92
CA ALA A 143 9.29 -19.23 12.27
C ALA A 143 8.24 -20.34 12.38
N LEU A 144 7.02 -20.09 11.90
CA LEU A 144 5.93 -21.07 11.88
C LEU A 144 6.26 -22.29 11.01
N LYS A 145 6.91 -22.11 9.86
CA LYS A 145 7.35 -23.21 9.01
C LYS A 145 8.40 -24.08 9.71
N LYS A 146 9.38 -23.45 10.40
CA LYS A 146 10.39 -24.18 11.19
C LYS A 146 9.73 -24.97 12.33
N ALA A 147 8.81 -24.35 13.08
CA ALA A 147 8.07 -25.01 14.15
C ALA A 147 7.24 -26.21 13.65
N ARG A 148 6.53 -26.06 12.52
CA ARG A 148 5.78 -27.17 11.89
C ARG A 148 6.70 -28.31 11.43
N ALA A 149 7.91 -28.00 10.92
CA ALA A 149 8.88 -29.02 10.53
C ALA A 149 9.40 -29.80 11.76
N MET A 150 9.71 -29.10 12.85
CA MET A 150 10.11 -29.72 14.12
C MET A 150 8.99 -30.60 14.70
N ALA A 151 7.74 -30.11 14.71
CA ALA A 151 6.59 -30.89 15.19
C ALA A 151 6.36 -32.17 14.36
N LYS A 152 6.52 -32.10 13.03
CA LYS A 152 6.45 -33.29 12.16
C LYS A 152 7.59 -34.28 12.44
N ALA A 153 8.80 -33.80 12.69
CA ALA A 153 9.94 -34.65 13.06
C ALA A 153 9.70 -35.33 14.42
N ALA A 154 9.23 -34.58 15.42
CA ALA A 154 8.87 -35.11 16.74
C ALA A 154 7.74 -36.15 16.66
N ALA A 155 6.69 -35.89 15.87
CA ALA A 155 5.60 -36.86 15.67
C ALA A 155 6.09 -38.15 14.98
N LYS A 156 7.00 -38.04 14.00
CA LYS A 156 7.62 -39.21 13.35
C LYS A 156 8.50 -39.99 14.33
N ALA A 157 9.27 -39.31 15.17
CA ALA A 157 10.10 -39.93 16.20
C ALA A 157 9.25 -40.65 17.26
N ALA A 158 8.17 -40.02 17.73
CA ALA A 158 7.23 -40.61 18.69
C ALA A 158 6.55 -41.86 18.11
N LYS A 159 6.16 -41.84 16.83
CA LYS A 159 5.60 -43.01 16.14
C LYS A 159 6.61 -44.15 16.04
N ALA A 160 7.86 -43.85 15.66
CA ALA A 160 8.93 -44.86 15.57
C ALA A 160 9.26 -45.48 16.95
N ALA A 161 9.26 -44.67 18.02
CA ALA A 161 9.46 -45.17 19.37
C ALA A 161 8.30 -46.06 19.86
N ALA A 162 7.05 -45.73 19.52
CA ALA A 162 5.88 -46.56 19.83
C ALA A 162 5.91 -47.91 19.10
N GLU A 163 6.31 -47.94 17.83
CA GLU A 163 6.48 -49.17 17.05
C GLU A 163 7.64 -50.04 17.60
N ALA A 164 8.74 -49.43 18.03
CA ALA A 164 9.85 -50.15 18.67
C ALA A 164 9.47 -50.76 20.03
N ALA A 165 8.67 -50.05 20.83
CA ALA A 165 8.16 -50.54 22.11
C ALA A 165 7.16 -51.70 21.94
N ALA A 166 6.30 -51.64 20.91
CA ALA A 166 5.37 -52.72 20.59
C ALA A 166 6.06 -54.04 20.22
N ASN A 167 7.28 -53.98 19.67
CA ASN A 167 8.06 -55.15 19.26
C ASN A 167 8.96 -55.74 20.36
N SER A 168 9.13 -55.08 21.52
CA SER A 168 10.14 -55.44 22.54
C SER A 168 9.60 -55.90 23.89
N GLY A 169 8.28 -55.88 24.12
CA GLY A 169 7.66 -56.60 25.24
C GLY A 169 8.17 -56.24 26.65
N SER A 170 8.60 -55.00 26.92
CA SER A 170 8.93 -54.56 28.30
C SER A 170 8.70 -53.05 28.49
N PRO A 171 7.86 -52.59 29.44
CA PRO A 171 7.33 -51.23 29.50
C PRO A 171 8.08 -50.26 30.46
N ASP A 172 9.41 -50.32 30.58
CA ASP A 172 10.14 -49.44 31.52
C ASP A 172 11.02 -48.34 30.88
N VAL A 173 11.00 -48.19 29.55
CA VAL A 173 11.82 -47.17 28.84
C VAL A 173 10.99 -46.01 28.28
N LEU A 174 9.66 -46.05 28.44
CA LEU A 174 8.74 -45.08 27.82
C LEU A 174 8.65 -43.74 28.58
N VAL A 175 8.78 -43.75 29.91
CA VAL A 175 8.51 -42.57 30.74
C VAL A 175 9.69 -41.59 30.77
N THR A 176 10.93 -42.08 30.72
CA THR A 176 12.13 -41.24 30.86
C THR A 176 12.43 -40.40 29.60
N ASN A 177 12.10 -40.91 28.41
CA ASN A 177 12.32 -40.18 27.14
C ASN A 177 11.21 -39.17 26.80
N ILE A 178 10.01 -39.32 27.38
CA ILE A 178 8.92 -38.35 27.21
C ILE A 178 9.15 -37.14 28.15
N LEU A 179 9.60 -37.37 29.39
CA LEU A 179 9.89 -36.29 30.34
C LEU A 179 11.14 -35.47 29.94
N ASN A 180 12.16 -36.08 29.34
CA ASN A 180 13.35 -35.34 28.91
C ASN A 180 13.12 -34.49 27.65
N ASN A 181 12.01 -34.71 26.93
CA ASN A 181 11.58 -33.89 25.79
C ASN A 181 10.69 -32.71 26.18
N ASN A 182 10.26 -32.62 27.45
CA ASN A 182 9.53 -31.45 27.95
C ASN A 182 10.42 -30.22 28.19
N ASN A 183 11.74 -30.36 28.07
CA ASN A 183 12.68 -29.24 27.96
C ASN A 183 12.93 -28.81 26.50
N ALA A 184 12.32 -29.45 25.51
CA ALA A 184 12.21 -28.91 24.16
C ALA A 184 11.00 -27.96 24.05
N ASN A 185 10.83 -27.09 25.06
CA ASN A 185 10.08 -25.84 24.90
C ASN A 185 10.90 -24.91 24.00
N ALA A 186 11.02 -25.26 22.73
CA ALA A 186 11.35 -24.28 21.69
C ALA A 186 10.09 -23.45 21.40
N CYS A 187 9.58 -22.74 22.42
CA CYS A 187 9.00 -21.45 22.16
C CYS A 187 10.17 -20.56 21.75
N ALA A 188 10.06 -19.93 20.58
CA ALA A 188 11.00 -18.92 20.14
C ALA A 188 11.28 -17.94 21.29
N ASP A 189 12.55 -17.65 21.56
CA ASP A 189 12.92 -16.66 22.56
C ASP A 189 12.21 -15.34 22.24
N PRO A 190 11.29 -14.88 23.10
CA PRO A 190 10.49 -13.67 22.84
C PRO A 190 11.36 -12.41 22.75
N GLU A 191 12.58 -12.45 23.29
CA GLU A 191 13.57 -11.37 23.23
C GLU A 191 14.16 -11.19 21.82
N VAL A 192 14.40 -12.27 21.08
CA VAL A 192 14.94 -12.25 19.71
C VAL A 192 13.89 -11.78 18.70
N ASP A 193 12.62 -12.15 18.89
CA ASP A 193 11.50 -11.71 18.07
C ASP A 193 11.15 -10.22 18.28
N SER A 194 11.31 -9.70 19.50
CA SER A 194 11.14 -8.28 19.80
C SER A 194 12.22 -7.42 19.14
N LEU A 195 13.48 -7.87 19.21
CA LEU A 195 14.63 -7.17 18.62
C LEU A 195 14.55 -7.11 17.09
N THR A 196 14.06 -8.18 16.44
CA THR A 196 13.81 -8.18 14.99
C THR A 196 12.65 -7.28 14.58
N CYS A 197 11.60 -7.16 15.38
CA CYS A 197 10.48 -6.26 15.10
C CYS A 197 10.87 -4.78 15.22
N ALA A 198 11.66 -4.43 16.24
CA ALA A 198 12.26 -3.10 16.38
C ALA A 198 13.21 -2.77 15.22
N HIS A 199 14.03 -3.74 14.80
CA HIS A 199 14.90 -3.60 13.63
C HIS A 199 14.11 -3.36 12.33
N GLN A 200 13.00 -4.05 12.12
CA GLN A 200 12.13 -3.84 10.94
C GLN A 200 11.51 -2.44 10.91
N ARG A 201 11.07 -1.93 12.07
CA ARG A 201 10.59 -0.55 12.19
C ARG A 201 11.69 0.46 11.90
N ALA A 202 12.91 0.20 12.40
CA ALA A 202 14.07 1.03 12.10
C ALA A 202 14.41 1.03 10.61
N ILE A 203 14.36 -0.13 9.94
CA ILE A 203 14.57 -0.21 8.48
C ILE A 203 13.53 0.64 7.73
N ALA A 204 12.25 0.51 8.07
CA ALA A 204 11.20 1.30 7.43
C ALA A 204 11.40 2.80 7.65
N ALA A 205 11.72 3.21 8.88
CA ALA A 205 12.02 4.61 9.21
C ALA A 205 13.25 5.12 8.45
N VAL A 206 14.36 4.37 8.43
CA VAL A 206 15.57 4.73 7.69
C VAL A 206 15.29 4.89 6.20
N ALA A 207 14.50 3.98 5.61
CA ALA A 207 14.08 4.10 4.21
C ALA A 207 13.32 5.41 3.95
N THR A 208 12.36 5.78 4.81
CA THR A 208 11.65 7.06 4.68
C THR A 208 12.54 8.28 4.86
N ILE A 209 13.50 8.21 5.78
CA ILE A 209 14.45 9.30 6.05
C ILE A 209 15.36 9.51 4.84
N ILE A 210 15.82 8.43 4.20
CA ILE A 210 16.62 8.52 2.97
C ILE A 210 15.84 9.28 1.89
N GLN A 211 14.56 8.96 1.70
CA GLN A 211 13.72 9.68 0.74
C GLN A 211 13.49 11.14 1.14
N ALA A 212 13.25 11.41 2.43
CA ALA A 212 13.08 12.77 2.94
C ALA A 212 14.32 13.63 2.69
N VAL A 213 15.52 13.09 2.93
CA VAL A 213 16.79 13.75 2.63
C VAL A 213 16.94 13.98 1.14
N ALA A 214 16.68 12.97 0.30
CA ALA A 214 16.75 13.12 -1.16
C ALA A 214 15.81 14.21 -1.69
N CYS A 215 14.56 14.25 -1.23
CA CYS A 215 13.59 15.28 -1.59
C CYS A 215 14.02 16.67 -1.10
N THR A 216 14.58 16.77 0.12
CA THR A 216 15.06 18.03 0.67
C THR A 216 16.25 18.56 -0.13
N VAL A 217 17.22 17.71 -0.45
CA VAL A 217 18.37 18.07 -1.29
C VAL A 217 17.90 18.54 -2.67
N TRP A 218 16.93 17.84 -3.26
CA TRP A 218 16.35 18.25 -4.54
C TRP A 218 15.68 19.62 -4.48
N LEU A 219 14.88 19.90 -3.45
CA LEU A 219 14.26 21.22 -3.26
C LEU A 219 15.28 22.34 -3.07
N VAL A 220 16.42 22.08 -2.42
CA VAL A 220 17.46 23.08 -2.17
C VAL A 220 18.26 23.38 -3.44
N ILE A 221 18.55 22.36 -4.26
CA ILE A 221 19.36 22.54 -5.47
C ILE A 221 18.50 23.07 -6.63
N LEU A 222 17.30 22.51 -6.83
CA LEU A 222 16.41 22.79 -7.96
C LEU A 222 14.96 22.94 -7.48
N PRO A 223 14.61 24.06 -6.83
CA PRO A 223 13.23 24.29 -6.40
C PRO A 223 12.30 24.39 -7.62
N PRO A 224 11.22 23.60 -7.71
CA PRO A 224 10.28 23.68 -8.82
C PRO A 224 9.53 25.01 -8.78
N PHE A 225 9.37 25.64 -9.95
CA PHE A 225 8.70 26.93 -10.10
C PHE A 225 7.66 26.87 -11.24
N PRO A 226 6.58 27.66 -11.19
CA PRO A 226 5.58 27.69 -12.24
C PRO A 226 6.16 28.34 -13.51
N ILE A 227 6.01 27.67 -14.65
CA ILE A 227 6.41 28.15 -15.97
C ILE A 227 5.19 28.26 -16.90
N GLN A 228 5.17 29.31 -17.71
CA GLN A 228 4.17 29.52 -18.74
C GLN A 228 4.65 28.88 -20.04
N ASN A 229 4.05 27.75 -20.42
CA ASN A 229 4.44 27.02 -21.60
C ASN A 229 3.53 27.40 -22.79
N THR A 230 3.99 28.31 -23.64
CA THR A 230 3.23 28.78 -24.82
C THR A 230 3.59 28.03 -26.11
N SER A 231 4.51 27.07 -26.03
CA SER A 231 4.95 26.30 -27.19
C SER A 231 4.01 25.15 -27.55
N ALA A 232 3.19 24.65 -26.60
CA ALA A 232 2.45 23.40 -26.76
C ALA A 232 1.14 23.55 -27.55
N GLN A 233 0.48 24.70 -27.50
CA GLN A 233 -0.70 25.04 -28.32
C GLN A 233 -0.67 26.53 -28.68
N ASN A 234 -0.77 26.86 -29.97
CA ASN A 234 -0.63 28.24 -30.47
C ASN A 234 -1.68 29.22 -29.86
N ILE A 235 -2.85 28.71 -29.42
CA ILE A 235 -4.02 29.49 -28.96
C ILE A 235 -4.16 29.55 -27.42
N LYS A 236 -3.43 28.71 -26.66
CA LYS A 236 -3.63 28.54 -25.20
C LYS A 236 -2.30 28.56 -24.43
N ILE A 237 -2.27 29.21 -23.27
CA ILE A 237 -1.12 29.20 -22.34
C ILE A 237 -1.37 28.08 -21.33
N ILE A 238 -0.47 27.10 -21.25
CA ILE A 238 -0.55 26.06 -20.23
C ILE A 238 0.35 26.48 -19.07
N LEU A 239 -0.24 26.59 -17.88
CA LEU A 239 0.51 26.89 -16.66
C LEU A 239 0.94 25.56 -16.04
N GLU A 240 2.22 25.26 -16.09
CA GLU A 240 2.80 24.00 -15.62
C GLU A 240 3.84 24.28 -14.54
N CYS A 241 4.08 23.33 -13.64
CA CYS A 241 5.24 23.42 -12.75
C CYS A 241 6.45 22.90 -13.51
N ASP A 242 7.49 23.72 -13.69
CA ASP A 242 8.77 23.23 -14.15
C ASP A 242 9.32 22.28 -13.09
N GLN A 243 9.42 21.02 -13.49
CA GLN A 243 9.92 19.91 -12.71
C GLN A 243 11.45 19.96 -12.56
N GLY A 244 12.12 20.88 -13.25
CA GLY A 244 13.55 21.08 -13.20
C GLY A 244 14.26 19.94 -13.93
N SER A 245 14.99 19.11 -13.19
CA SER A 245 15.78 18.04 -13.79
C SER A 245 15.04 16.70 -13.79
N VAL A 246 14.79 16.20 -15.00
CA VAL A 246 14.21 14.87 -15.27
C VAL A 246 15.01 13.77 -14.56
N VAL A 247 16.34 13.91 -14.48
CA VAL A 247 17.22 12.93 -13.83
C VAL A 247 16.85 12.75 -12.35
N PHE A 248 16.65 13.85 -11.61
CA PHE A 248 16.32 13.79 -10.18
C PHE A 248 14.95 13.15 -9.95
N ILE A 249 13.97 13.49 -10.79
CA ILE A 249 12.63 12.89 -10.73
C ILE A 249 12.68 11.40 -11.00
N CYS A 250 13.43 10.97 -12.03
CA CYS A 250 13.65 9.56 -12.30
C CYS A 250 14.31 8.84 -11.12
N CYS A 251 15.30 9.46 -10.45
CA CYS A 251 15.92 8.87 -9.26
C CYS A 251 14.93 8.70 -8.10
N ILE A 252 14.10 9.71 -7.83
CA ILE A 252 13.07 9.67 -6.79
C ILE A 252 12.06 8.54 -7.04
N PHE A 253 11.50 8.47 -8.25
CA PHE A 253 10.55 7.40 -8.60
C PHE A 253 11.21 6.02 -8.67
N ALA A 254 12.48 5.93 -9.08
CA ALA A 254 13.22 4.67 -9.07
C ALA A 254 13.36 4.11 -7.65
N TYR A 255 13.55 4.97 -6.65
CA TYR A 255 13.57 4.57 -5.25
C TYR A 255 12.22 4.01 -4.79
N ASP A 256 11.11 4.67 -5.14
CA ASP A 256 9.76 4.18 -4.83
C ASP A 256 9.48 2.83 -5.50
N ILE A 257 9.89 2.66 -6.76
CA ILE A 257 9.78 1.37 -7.46
C ILE A 257 10.61 0.29 -6.75
N LEU A 258 11.82 0.62 -6.30
CA LEU A 258 12.66 -0.31 -5.54
C LEU A 258 11.98 -0.74 -4.24
N LEU A 259 11.44 0.22 -3.46
CA LEU A 259 10.68 -0.08 -2.24
C LEU A 259 9.47 -0.96 -2.53
N ALA A 260 8.71 -0.67 -3.59
CA ALA A 260 7.57 -1.46 -4.01
C ALA A 260 7.98 -2.90 -4.38
N LEU A 261 9.09 -3.08 -5.10
CA LEU A 261 9.59 -4.39 -5.50
C LEU A 261 10.02 -5.21 -4.28
N LEU A 262 10.76 -4.60 -3.35
CA LEU A 262 11.16 -5.25 -2.09
C LEU A 262 9.94 -5.65 -1.25
N ALA A 263 8.96 -4.75 -1.10
CA ALA A 263 7.70 -5.02 -0.42
C ALA A 263 6.95 -6.20 -1.05
N PHE A 264 6.87 -6.24 -2.37
CA PHE A 264 6.22 -7.33 -3.09
C PHE A 264 6.96 -8.66 -2.96
N ILE A 265 8.29 -8.68 -3.05
CA ILE A 265 9.10 -9.89 -2.84
C ILE A 265 8.86 -10.44 -1.44
N PHE A 266 8.89 -9.59 -0.41
CA PHE A 266 8.64 -9.99 0.97
C PHE A 266 7.22 -10.53 1.16
N ALA A 267 6.21 -9.87 0.60
CA ALA A 267 4.82 -10.32 0.66
C ALA A 267 4.62 -11.65 -0.07
N PHE A 268 5.23 -11.82 -1.24
CA PHE A 268 5.15 -13.04 -2.05
C PHE A 268 5.80 -14.24 -1.36
N ILE A 269 6.97 -14.03 -0.74
CA ILE A 269 7.63 -15.06 0.07
C ILE A 269 6.75 -15.43 1.25
N ALA A 270 6.22 -14.44 1.99
CA ALA A 270 5.32 -14.69 3.12
C ALA A 270 4.10 -15.52 2.70
N ARG A 271 3.50 -15.22 1.54
CA ARG A 271 2.38 -15.98 0.97
C ARG A 271 2.75 -17.43 0.65
N LYS A 272 3.92 -17.69 0.03
CA LYS A 272 4.38 -19.05 -0.30
C LYS A 272 4.69 -19.90 0.94
N LEU A 273 4.98 -19.28 2.08
CA LEU A 273 5.30 -19.99 3.31
C LEU A 273 4.06 -20.37 4.11
N GLU A 274 2.94 -19.68 3.91
CA GLU A 274 1.77 -19.87 4.75
C GLU A 274 0.46 -19.83 3.96
N ASP A 275 0.02 -21.01 3.50
CA ASP A 275 -1.20 -21.16 2.69
C ASP A 275 -2.50 -20.77 3.41
N HIS A 276 -2.49 -20.71 4.75
CA HIS A 276 -3.67 -20.43 5.59
C HIS A 276 -3.77 -18.99 6.12
N PHE A 277 -2.75 -18.14 5.95
CA PHE A 277 -2.81 -16.76 6.44
C PHE A 277 -3.43 -15.83 5.39
N SER A 278 -4.63 -15.31 5.67
CA SER A 278 -5.34 -14.40 4.76
C SER A 278 -4.64 -13.05 4.59
N GLU A 279 -3.84 -12.64 5.57
CA GLU A 279 -3.21 -11.32 5.58
C GLU A 279 -2.09 -11.20 4.52
N ALA A 280 -1.20 -12.19 4.39
CA ALA A 280 -0.12 -12.14 3.40
C ALA A 280 -0.67 -12.12 1.95
N LYS A 281 -1.80 -12.79 1.71
CA LYS A 281 -2.52 -12.75 0.43
C LYS A 281 -3.05 -11.33 0.14
N SER A 282 -3.64 -10.69 1.15
CA SER A 282 -4.19 -9.33 1.05
C SER A 282 -3.12 -8.28 0.71
N VAL A 283 -1.96 -8.35 1.37
CA VAL A 283 -0.81 -7.46 1.11
C VAL A 283 -0.23 -7.71 -0.27
N THR A 284 -0.08 -8.98 -0.67
CA THR A 284 0.41 -9.31 -2.03
C THR A 284 -0.53 -8.77 -3.10
N PHE A 285 -1.84 -8.96 -2.93
CA PHE A 285 -2.84 -8.46 -3.87
C PHE A 285 -2.83 -6.92 -3.95
N GLY A 286 -2.74 -6.23 -2.82
CA GLY A 286 -2.59 -4.77 -2.79
C GLY A 286 -1.35 -4.28 -3.56
N MET A 287 -0.20 -4.94 -3.37
CA MET A 287 1.02 -4.60 -4.11
C MET A 287 0.92 -4.89 -5.61
N LEU A 288 0.20 -5.95 -6.02
CA LEU A 288 -0.06 -6.20 -7.44
C LEU A 288 -0.91 -5.10 -8.07
N VAL A 289 -1.99 -4.68 -7.38
CA VAL A 289 -2.84 -3.57 -7.85
C VAL A 289 -2.01 -2.29 -7.99
N PHE A 290 -1.12 -2.00 -7.03
CA PHE A 290 -0.20 -0.88 -7.12
C PHE A 290 0.66 -0.93 -8.39
N PHE A 291 1.33 -2.06 -8.67
CA PHE A 291 2.15 -2.20 -9.88
C PHE A 291 1.35 -2.06 -11.18
N ILE A 292 0.16 -2.65 -11.25
CA ILE A 292 -0.70 -2.56 -12.44
C ILE A 292 -1.03 -1.08 -12.74
N VAL A 293 -1.43 -0.32 -11.72
CA VAL A 293 -1.77 1.10 -11.86
C VAL A 293 -0.56 1.90 -12.35
N TRP A 294 0.62 1.70 -11.77
CA TRP A 294 1.82 2.46 -12.14
C TRP A 294 2.40 2.07 -13.50
N ILE A 295 2.33 0.79 -13.89
CA ILE A 295 2.73 0.35 -15.23
C ILE A 295 1.80 0.96 -16.29
N SER A 296 0.49 0.99 -16.04
CA SER A 296 -0.47 1.62 -16.95
C SER A 296 -0.41 3.15 -16.96
N PHE A 297 0.05 3.76 -15.86
CA PHE A 297 0.23 5.21 -15.76
C PHE A 297 1.28 5.73 -16.75
N VAL A 298 2.43 5.07 -16.90
CA VAL A 298 3.53 5.54 -17.77
C VAL A 298 3.07 5.83 -19.21
N PRO A 299 2.45 4.90 -19.96
CA PRO A 299 1.98 5.17 -21.31
C PRO A 299 0.83 6.19 -21.34
N ALA A 300 -0.05 6.20 -20.34
CA ALA A 300 -1.14 7.17 -20.26
C ALA A 300 -0.63 8.60 -20.04
N TYR A 301 0.38 8.77 -19.20
CA TYR A 301 1.08 10.02 -18.96
C TYR A 301 1.77 10.48 -20.26
N LEU A 302 2.59 9.64 -20.89
CA LEU A 302 3.28 10.02 -22.13
C LEU A 302 2.34 10.31 -23.32
N SER A 303 1.15 9.70 -23.34
CA SER A 303 0.16 9.90 -24.41
C SER A 303 -0.73 11.14 -24.20
N THR A 304 -0.81 11.67 -22.98
CA THR A 304 -1.61 12.86 -22.69
C THR A 304 -0.77 14.12 -22.84
N ARG A 305 -1.40 15.30 -22.88
CA ARG A 305 -0.73 16.60 -22.91
C ARG A 305 -1.53 17.64 -22.13
N GLY A 306 -0.85 18.67 -21.62
CA GLY A 306 -1.47 19.79 -20.91
C GLY A 306 -2.21 19.38 -19.65
N LYS A 307 -3.40 19.97 -19.42
CA LYS A 307 -4.19 19.77 -18.18
C LYS A 307 -4.58 18.32 -17.88
N PHE A 308 -4.67 17.45 -18.89
CA PHE A 308 -5.01 16.04 -18.71
C PHE A 308 -3.85 15.20 -18.16
N MET A 309 -2.60 15.67 -18.27
CA MET A 309 -1.42 15.03 -17.66
C MET A 309 -1.57 14.91 -16.16
N VAL A 310 -1.92 16.03 -15.52
CA VAL A 310 -2.13 16.14 -14.08
C VAL A 310 -3.34 15.30 -13.66
N ALA A 311 -4.42 15.32 -14.45
CA ALA A 311 -5.58 14.48 -14.18
C ALA A 311 -5.23 12.97 -14.19
N VAL A 312 -4.47 12.50 -15.18
CA VAL A 312 -4.01 11.10 -15.25
C VAL A 312 -3.13 10.73 -14.06
N GLN A 313 -2.25 11.65 -13.62
CA GLN A 313 -1.45 11.47 -12.42
C GLN A 313 -2.34 11.33 -11.17
N ILE A 314 -3.32 12.22 -10.97
CA ILE A 314 -4.27 12.13 -9.86
C ILE A 314 -5.05 10.81 -9.90
N PHE A 315 -5.53 10.37 -11.07
CA PHE A 315 -6.23 9.09 -11.20
C PHE A 315 -5.35 7.90 -10.78
N ALA A 316 -4.08 7.87 -11.16
CA ALA A 316 -3.15 6.83 -10.72
C ALA A 316 -2.92 6.86 -9.20
N ILE A 317 -2.80 8.05 -8.62
CA ILE A 317 -2.65 8.23 -7.16
C ILE A 317 -3.87 7.72 -6.41
N LEU A 318 -5.07 8.11 -6.84
CA LEU A 318 -6.33 7.69 -6.22
C LEU A 318 -6.52 6.18 -6.39
N ALA A 319 -6.37 5.65 -7.60
CA ALA A 319 -6.55 4.23 -7.88
C ALA A 319 -5.61 3.34 -7.05
N SER A 320 -4.33 3.71 -6.96
CA SER A 320 -3.36 2.98 -6.13
C SER A 320 -3.68 3.07 -4.64
N SER A 321 -4.08 4.24 -4.15
CA SER A 321 -4.44 4.46 -2.75
C SER A 321 -5.71 3.70 -2.34
N PHE A 322 -6.76 3.74 -3.16
CA PHE A 322 -7.97 2.93 -2.94
C PHE A 322 -7.68 1.43 -3.03
N GLY A 323 -6.82 1.03 -3.97
CA GLY A 323 -6.36 -0.35 -4.09
C GLY A 323 -5.69 -0.84 -2.80
N LEU A 324 -4.72 -0.10 -2.28
CA LEU A 324 -4.01 -0.45 -1.05
C LEU A 324 -4.94 -0.43 0.17
N LEU A 325 -5.79 0.59 0.31
CA LEU A 325 -6.77 0.70 1.39
C LEU A 325 -7.71 -0.51 1.41
N THR A 326 -8.33 -0.80 0.27
CA THR A 326 -9.32 -1.87 0.14
C THR A 326 -8.66 -3.23 0.35
N CYS A 327 -7.52 -3.49 -0.30
CA CYS A 327 -6.89 -4.81 -0.22
C CYS A 327 -6.37 -5.11 1.20
N ILE A 328 -5.73 -4.14 1.86
CA ILE A 328 -5.03 -4.37 3.13
C ILE A 328 -5.97 -4.25 4.34
N PHE A 329 -6.90 -3.29 4.33
CA PHE A 329 -7.70 -2.96 5.51
C PHE A 329 -9.13 -3.50 5.46
N LEU A 330 -9.75 -3.65 4.29
CA LEU A 330 -11.12 -4.18 4.20
C LEU A 330 -11.29 -5.54 4.91
N PRO A 331 -10.37 -6.53 4.73
CA PRO A 331 -10.50 -7.80 5.44
C PRO A 331 -10.41 -7.65 6.96
N LYS A 332 -9.59 -6.69 7.44
CA LYS A 332 -9.39 -6.43 8.88
C LYS A 332 -10.60 -5.74 9.49
N CYS A 333 -11.14 -4.72 8.82
CA CYS A 333 -12.37 -4.05 9.24
C CYS A 333 -13.56 -5.01 9.25
N TYR A 334 -13.66 -5.90 8.25
CA TYR A 334 -14.71 -6.92 8.21
C TYR A 334 -14.66 -7.85 9.42
N VAL A 335 -13.47 -8.35 9.80
CA VAL A 335 -13.30 -9.19 10.98
C VAL A 335 -13.60 -8.41 12.27
N LEU A 336 -13.18 -7.15 12.37
CA LEU A 336 -13.43 -6.31 13.56
C LEU A 336 -14.90 -5.98 13.77
N LEU A 337 -15.63 -5.60 12.71
CA LEU A 337 -17.00 -5.07 12.82
C LEU A 337 -18.09 -6.14 12.67
N VAL A 338 -17.88 -7.12 11.77
CA VAL A 338 -18.94 -8.08 11.40
C VAL A 338 -18.76 -9.42 12.10
N LYS A 339 -17.51 -9.82 12.39
CA LYS A 339 -17.19 -11.12 12.98
C LYS A 339 -16.24 -11.03 14.18
N PRO A 340 -16.61 -10.29 15.25
CA PRO A 340 -15.77 -10.17 16.44
C PRO A 340 -15.48 -11.52 17.10
N GLU A 341 -16.34 -12.53 16.91
CA GLU A 341 -16.14 -13.90 17.40
C GLU A 341 -14.89 -14.60 16.83
N ARG A 342 -14.36 -14.13 15.70
CA ARG A 342 -13.11 -14.63 15.11
C ARG A 342 -11.86 -13.93 15.66
N ASN A 343 -12.04 -12.89 16.46
CA ASN A 343 -10.99 -12.06 17.04
C ASN A 343 -10.59 -12.54 18.46
N THR A 344 -10.60 -13.86 18.67
CA THR A 344 -10.24 -14.50 19.95
C THR A 344 -8.83 -15.07 19.86
N GLU A 345 -8.03 -14.95 20.93
CA GLU A 345 -6.62 -15.39 20.95
C GLU A 345 -6.42 -16.85 20.52
N GLU A 346 -7.39 -17.72 20.80
CA GLU A 346 -7.34 -19.14 20.44
C GLU A 346 -7.43 -19.42 18.94
N MET A 347 -8.12 -18.55 18.17
CA MET A 347 -8.27 -18.72 16.73
C MET A 347 -7.11 -18.15 15.92
N MET A 348 -6.28 -17.30 16.53
CA MET A 348 -5.06 -16.76 15.90
C MET A 348 -3.85 -17.68 16.06
N ARG A 349 -3.93 -18.70 16.91
CA ARG A 349 -2.92 -19.76 16.98
C ARG A 349 -3.00 -20.66 15.74
N PRO A 350 -1.87 -21.13 15.19
CA PRO A 350 -1.88 -22.09 14.10
C PRO A 350 -2.67 -23.33 14.53
N ARG A 351 -3.84 -23.57 13.92
CA ARG A 351 -4.58 -24.82 14.14
C ARG A 351 -3.71 -25.97 13.66
N ALA A 352 -3.39 -26.90 14.54
CA ALA A 352 -2.87 -28.20 14.12
C ALA A 352 -3.92 -28.83 13.19
N LYS A 353 -3.51 -29.23 11.97
CA LYS A 353 -4.40 -29.93 11.05
C LYS A 353 -4.97 -31.15 11.78
N PRO A 354 -6.29 -31.34 11.87
CA PRO A 354 -6.84 -32.60 12.36
C PRO A 354 -6.28 -33.72 11.50
N ARG A 355 -5.81 -34.77 12.15
CA ARG A 355 -5.29 -35.97 11.52
C ARG A 355 -6.42 -36.57 10.66
N ASP A 356 -6.24 -36.55 9.33
CA ASP A 356 -7.11 -37.30 8.43
C ASP A 356 -7.09 -38.76 8.89
N GLY A 357 -8.29 -39.28 9.18
CA GLY A 357 -8.50 -40.60 9.77
C GLY A 357 -7.80 -41.67 8.95
N THR A 358 -6.92 -42.42 9.62
CA THR A 358 -6.55 -43.74 9.13
C THR A 358 -7.78 -44.62 9.30
N SER A 359 -8.46 -44.87 8.19
CA SER A 359 -9.30 -46.05 8.01
C SER A 359 -8.45 -47.29 8.29
N THR A 360 -8.53 -47.81 9.50
CA THR A 360 -8.36 -49.24 9.75
C THR A 360 -9.71 -49.72 10.22
N GLY A 361 -10.45 -50.32 9.28
CA GLY A 361 -11.60 -51.12 9.61
C GLY A 361 -11.16 -52.26 10.52
N THR A 362 -11.68 -52.27 11.73
CA THR A 362 -11.97 -53.52 12.43
C THR A 362 -13.27 -53.29 13.17
N SER A 363 -14.33 -53.81 12.57
CA SER A 363 -15.67 -53.87 13.12
C SER A 363 -15.62 -54.70 14.41
N ALA A 364 -15.80 -54.06 15.56
CA ALA A 364 -16.46 -54.65 16.71
C ALA A 364 -16.79 -53.58 17.77
N SER A 365 -18.10 -53.41 17.97
CA SER A 365 -18.76 -52.96 19.19
C SER A 365 -19.33 -51.53 19.20
N PHE A 366 -20.57 -51.47 18.71
CA PHE A 366 -21.62 -50.58 19.20
C PHE A 366 -21.91 -50.91 20.67
N ALA A 367 -21.77 -49.94 21.57
CA ALA A 367 -22.72 -49.61 22.64
C ALA A 367 -22.04 -48.72 23.69
N THR A 368 -22.82 -47.78 24.24
CA THR A 368 -22.56 -47.03 25.48
C THR A 368 -21.86 -45.67 25.31
N ALA A 369 -22.57 -44.69 24.76
CA ALA A 369 -22.44 -43.28 25.18
C ALA A 369 -23.69 -42.43 24.84
N ALA A 370 -24.85 -43.06 24.68
CA ALA A 370 -26.14 -42.38 24.59
C ALA A 370 -26.89 -42.51 25.94
N THR A 371 -26.30 -42.03 27.03
CA THR A 371 -26.97 -42.01 28.35
C THR A 371 -26.40 -40.94 29.31
N ILE A 372 -26.09 -39.73 28.83
CA ILE A 372 -25.88 -38.57 29.72
C ILE A 372 -26.46 -37.33 29.04
N ALA A 373 -27.77 -37.34 28.84
CA ALA A 373 -28.56 -36.16 28.46
C ALA A 373 -30.00 -36.36 28.95
N SER A 374 -30.17 -36.56 30.24
CA SER A 374 -31.43 -36.44 30.98
C SER A 374 -31.11 -36.50 32.47
N THR A 375 -31.80 -35.67 33.27
CA THR A 375 -31.68 -35.47 34.73
C THR A 375 -30.68 -34.39 35.19
N ALA A 376 -31.08 -33.13 35.02
CA ALA A 376 -30.79 -32.04 35.96
C ALA A 376 -31.78 -30.88 35.74
N ILE A 377 -33.07 -31.14 35.95
CA ILE A 377 -34.11 -30.15 36.32
C ILE A 377 -35.09 -30.90 37.22
N ASP A 378 -35.02 -30.66 38.53
CA ASP A 378 -36.14 -30.57 39.49
C ASP A 378 -35.55 -30.24 40.87
N ASP A 379 -35.43 -28.95 41.16
CA ASP A 379 -35.88 -28.26 42.39
C ASP A 379 -35.65 -26.74 42.26
#